data_AF-A0A8J7TX26-F1
#
_entry.id   AF-A0A8J7TX26-F1
#
_cell.length_a   1.000
_cell.length_b   1.000
_cell.length_c   1.000
_cell.angle_alpha   90.00
_cell.angle_beta   90.00
_cell.angle_gamma   90.00
#
_symmetry.space_group_name_H-M   'P 1'
#
loop_
_entity.id
_entity.type
_entity.pdbx_description
1 polymer ?
#
loop_
_entity_poly.entity_id
_entity_poly.type
_entity_poly.pdbx_seq_one_letter_code
_entity_poly.pdbx_strand_id
1 'polypeptide(L)'
;MDPTSSAPRPRTLTRRVLHLVRRIHLYTGLFLIPWLVMYAVTAILFNHPTAFPDQPGTSFGSAETAGTPLAELRPASDVAADVVAELNRQAGRERYRLVRPEAAAYRGDFASAVLRADGQAYQVFVDVRDGTGFARLRIDPPKEPAPFAAPKGFSGGPSVAGQLKEGLSTTLPRAGLPPGDVTVTLIPDVMFDVSDADDRTWRAAYNPLHGTLGGVPAESVEPLTSRRFLTRLHVTRGYSSSPDRRWFWALSVDVVSVAMLFWVLSGLVMWWQIRAVRVSGLAVLLLSAMAAIGLGVGMHAQFAP
;
A
#
# COMPACT_ATOMS: atom_id res chain seq x y z
N MET A 1 16.40 -67.76 -45.44
CA MET A 1 15.51 -67.71 -44.26
C MET A 1 15.89 -66.44 -43.52
N ASP A 2 15.14 -65.35 -43.74
CA ASP A 2 15.38 -64.05 -43.11
C ASP A 2 14.27 -63.76 -42.11
N PRO A 3 14.54 -63.79 -40.80
CA PRO A 3 13.63 -63.26 -39.81
C PRO A 3 14.27 -62.01 -39.20
N THR A 4 13.75 -60.82 -39.52
CA THR A 4 13.64 -59.69 -38.56
C THR A 4 12.99 -58.49 -39.23
N SER A 5 11.67 -58.56 -39.42
CA SER A 5 10.83 -57.37 -39.48
C SER A 5 10.08 -57.26 -38.17
N SER A 6 10.68 -56.60 -37.17
CA SER A 6 9.99 -56.27 -35.93
C SER A 6 9.13 -55.02 -36.15
N ALA A 7 7.81 -55.19 -36.21
CA ALA A 7 6.86 -54.10 -36.35
C ALA A 7 6.97 -53.07 -35.19
N PRO A 8 6.86 -51.76 -35.45
CA PRO A 8 7.01 -50.73 -34.42
C PRO A 8 5.84 -50.74 -33.44
N ARG A 9 6.15 -50.88 -32.14
CA ARG A 9 5.15 -50.86 -31.05
C ARG A 9 4.33 -49.55 -31.08
N PRO A 10 2.99 -49.59 -30.99
CA PRO A 10 2.16 -48.40 -31.00
C PRO A 10 2.47 -47.50 -29.80
N ARG A 11 2.69 -46.21 -30.05
CA ARG A 11 2.93 -45.22 -28.99
C ARG A 11 1.66 -45.11 -28.13
N THR A 12 1.78 -45.36 -26.83
CA THR A 12 0.68 -45.30 -25.87
C THR A 12 0.04 -43.90 -25.85
N LEU A 13 -1.29 -43.84 -25.69
CA LEU A 13 -2.08 -42.59 -25.64
C LEU A 13 -1.46 -41.56 -24.68
N THR A 14 -0.94 -42.02 -23.55
CA THR A 14 -0.23 -41.23 -22.54
C THR A 14 0.94 -40.43 -23.11
N ARG A 15 1.73 -41.01 -24.04
CA ARG A 15 2.85 -40.30 -24.68
C ARG A 15 2.36 -39.15 -25.57
N ARG A 16 1.25 -39.35 -26.30
CA ARG A 16 0.67 -38.29 -27.15
C ARG A 16 0.14 -37.13 -26.31
N VAL A 17 -0.56 -37.43 -25.21
CA VAL A 17 -1.06 -36.41 -24.26
C VAL A 17 0.10 -35.63 -23.64
N LEU A 18 1.15 -36.31 -23.16
CA LEU A 18 2.32 -35.63 -22.60
C LEU A 18 3.04 -34.75 -23.62
N HIS A 19 3.13 -35.16 -24.89
CA HIS A 19 3.68 -34.32 -25.95
C HIS A 19 2.82 -33.07 -26.19
N LEU A 20 1.49 -33.20 -26.15
CA LEU A 20 0.57 -32.06 -26.29
C LEU A 20 0.71 -31.09 -25.11
N VAL A 21 0.72 -31.59 -23.88
CA VAL A 21 0.88 -30.75 -22.66
C VAL A 21 2.19 -29.96 -22.72
N ARG A 22 3.30 -30.59 -23.10
CA ARG A 22 4.59 -29.89 -23.26
C ARG A 22 4.52 -28.80 -24.32
N ARG A 23 3.80 -29.04 -25.42
CA ARG A 23 3.67 -28.09 -26.53
C ARG A 23 2.79 -26.90 -26.13
N ILE A 24 1.65 -27.17 -25.48
CA ILE A 24 0.78 -26.13 -24.92
C ILE A 24 1.58 -25.30 -23.92
N HIS A 25 2.20 -25.94 -22.93
CA HIS A 25 3.00 -25.26 -21.90
C HIS A 25 4.09 -24.36 -22.50
N LEU A 26 4.82 -24.84 -23.51
CA LEU A 26 5.83 -24.05 -24.20
C LEU A 26 5.23 -22.79 -24.85
N TYR A 27 4.20 -22.94 -25.69
CA TYR A 27 3.65 -21.81 -26.43
C TYR A 27 2.86 -20.85 -25.54
N THR A 28 2.10 -21.35 -24.56
CA THR A 28 1.43 -20.50 -23.58
C THR A 28 2.46 -19.79 -22.70
N GLY A 29 3.54 -20.47 -22.31
CA GLY A 29 4.64 -19.85 -21.57
C GLY A 29 5.25 -18.69 -22.36
N LEU A 30 5.60 -18.90 -23.63
CA LEU A 30 6.15 -17.86 -24.50
C LEU A 30 5.18 -16.69 -24.70
N PHE A 31 3.90 -16.99 -24.93
CA PHE A 31 2.88 -15.95 -25.05
C PHE A 31 2.73 -15.15 -23.75
N LEU A 32 2.84 -15.79 -22.58
CA LEU A 32 2.65 -15.10 -21.29
C LEU A 32 3.85 -14.25 -20.85
N ILE A 33 5.01 -14.33 -21.51
CA ILE A 33 6.24 -13.61 -21.12
C ILE A 33 6.03 -12.11 -20.88
N PRO A 34 5.56 -11.29 -21.85
CA PRO A 34 5.45 -9.84 -21.62
C PRO A 34 4.47 -9.50 -20.49
N TRP A 35 3.42 -10.31 -20.32
CA TRP A 35 2.43 -10.15 -19.26
C TRP A 35 3.01 -10.49 -17.89
N LEU A 36 3.71 -11.62 -17.75
CA LEU A 36 4.35 -12.03 -16.49
C LEU A 36 5.44 -11.05 -16.07
N VAL A 37 6.22 -10.52 -17.02
CA VAL A 37 7.20 -9.45 -16.74
C VAL A 37 6.48 -8.21 -16.22
N MET A 38 5.43 -7.75 -16.91
CA MET A 38 4.63 -6.60 -16.47
C MET A 38 4.06 -6.81 -15.07
N TYR A 39 3.44 -7.96 -14.79
CA TYR A 39 2.89 -8.27 -13.47
C TYR A 39 3.96 -8.37 -12.39
N ALA A 40 5.09 -9.00 -12.66
CA ALA A 40 6.18 -9.11 -11.68
C ALA A 40 6.80 -7.75 -11.37
N VAL A 41 7.04 -6.91 -12.38
CA VAL A 41 7.58 -5.56 -12.19
C VAL A 41 6.57 -4.67 -11.45
N THR A 42 5.30 -4.68 -11.85
CA THR A 42 4.26 -3.87 -11.18
C THR A 42 3.99 -4.32 -9.76
N ALA A 43 4.09 -5.63 -9.45
CA ALA A 43 3.99 -6.13 -8.08
C ALA A 43 5.12 -5.58 -7.19
N ILE A 44 6.37 -5.55 -7.69
CA ILE A 44 7.49 -4.92 -6.98
C ILE A 44 7.22 -3.42 -6.77
N LEU A 45 6.82 -2.69 -7.82
CA LEU A 45 6.52 -1.26 -7.72
C LEU A 45 5.37 -0.96 -6.74
N PHE A 46 4.34 -1.82 -6.71
CA PHE A 46 3.23 -1.66 -5.76
C PHE A 46 3.64 -1.94 -4.32
N ASN A 47 4.54 -2.89 -4.11
CA ASN A 47 5.01 -3.27 -2.78
C ASN A 47 6.08 -2.30 -2.25
N HIS A 48 6.81 -1.64 -3.15
CA HIS A 48 7.86 -0.67 -2.87
C HIS A 48 7.50 0.71 -3.45
N PRO A 49 6.60 1.47 -2.81
CA PRO A 49 6.11 2.75 -3.34
C PRO A 49 7.18 3.85 -3.49
N THR A 50 8.36 3.64 -2.91
CA THR A 50 9.53 4.52 -3.02
C THR A 50 10.52 4.06 -4.10
N ALA A 51 10.36 2.88 -4.70
CA ALA A 51 11.19 2.41 -5.79
C ALA A 51 10.75 3.04 -7.12
N PHE A 52 11.69 3.62 -7.87
CA PHE A 52 11.45 4.35 -9.13
C PHE A 52 10.39 5.46 -8.99
N PRO A 53 10.63 6.48 -8.15
CA PRO A 53 9.67 7.56 -8.00
C PRO A 53 9.56 8.34 -9.32
N ASP A 54 8.36 8.41 -9.89
CA ASP A 54 8.07 9.19 -11.11
C ASP A 54 8.22 10.71 -10.91
N GLN A 55 8.56 11.13 -9.70
CA GLN A 55 8.73 12.52 -9.30
C GLN A 55 9.97 12.66 -8.42
N PRO A 56 10.80 13.70 -8.62
CA PRO A 56 11.94 13.96 -7.75
C PRO A 56 11.45 14.09 -6.31
N GLY A 57 12.10 13.33 -5.43
CA GLY A 57 11.82 13.34 -4.01
C GLY A 57 13.09 13.50 -3.20
N THR A 58 12.95 14.11 -2.02
CA THR A 58 14.03 14.36 -1.08
C THR A 58 13.79 13.51 0.16
N SER A 59 14.69 12.59 0.46
CA SER A 59 14.70 11.85 1.73
C SER A 59 15.35 12.68 2.82
N PHE A 60 14.88 12.53 4.06
CA PHE A 60 15.51 13.07 5.27
C PHE A 60 15.61 11.95 6.31
N GLY A 61 16.74 11.88 6.99
CA GLY A 61 17.08 10.82 7.95
C GLY A 61 17.26 11.35 9.37
N SER A 62 17.82 10.51 10.24
CA SER A 62 17.98 10.81 11.66
C SER A 62 18.90 12.00 11.94
N ALA A 63 19.82 12.32 11.03
CA ALA A 63 20.69 13.49 11.15
C ALA A 63 19.88 14.80 10.97
N GLU A 64 18.93 14.80 10.04
CA GLU A 64 18.05 15.92 9.76
C GLU A 64 16.93 16.07 10.80
N THR A 65 16.54 14.99 11.48
CA THR A 65 15.52 15.03 12.54
C THR A 65 16.07 15.22 13.94
N ALA A 66 17.38 15.11 14.13
CA ALA A 66 18.04 15.27 15.43
C ALA A 66 17.70 16.62 16.08
N GLY A 67 17.30 16.59 17.36
CA GLY A 67 16.91 17.78 18.11
C GLY A 67 15.53 18.34 17.76
N THR A 68 14.74 17.62 16.96
CA THR A 68 13.33 17.94 16.67
C THR A 68 12.38 16.97 17.38
N PRO A 69 11.09 17.33 17.56
CA PRO A 69 10.09 16.39 18.05
C PRO A 69 9.89 15.13 17.18
N LEU A 70 10.42 15.11 15.95
CA LEU A 70 10.41 13.90 15.11
C LEU A 70 11.46 12.88 15.55
N ALA A 71 12.54 13.28 16.22
CA ALA A 71 13.53 12.34 16.74
C ALA A 71 12.99 11.46 17.88
N GLU A 72 12.00 11.97 18.62
CA GLU A 72 11.38 11.28 19.75
C GLU A 72 9.85 11.41 19.68
N LEU A 73 9.26 10.73 18.69
CA LEU A 73 7.81 10.67 18.55
C LEU A 73 7.18 10.00 19.76
N ARG A 74 6.07 10.58 20.25
CA ARG A 74 5.38 10.07 21.44
C ARG A 74 4.87 8.64 21.23
N PRO A 75 5.05 7.73 22.21
CA PRO A 75 4.47 6.40 22.17
C PRO A 75 2.94 6.43 22.03
N ALA A 76 2.38 5.47 21.30
CA ALA A 76 0.94 5.35 21.10
C ALA A 76 0.16 5.13 22.41
N SER A 77 0.80 4.51 23.41
CA SER A 77 0.24 4.33 24.76
C SER A 77 -0.08 5.66 25.44
N ASP A 78 0.81 6.64 25.29
CA ASP A 78 0.69 7.94 25.96
C ASP A 78 -0.41 8.77 25.31
N VAL A 79 -0.50 8.71 23.97
CA VAL A 79 -1.60 9.32 23.22
C VAL A 79 -2.93 8.70 23.62
N ALA A 80 -3.00 7.37 23.75
CA ALA A 80 -4.22 6.70 24.16
C ALA A 80 -4.65 7.10 25.58
N ALA A 81 -3.69 7.25 26.51
CA ALA A 81 -3.93 7.73 27.86
C ALA A 81 -4.53 9.15 27.88
N ASP A 82 -3.96 10.06 27.09
CA ASP A 82 -4.46 11.44 26.97
C ASP A 82 -5.90 11.49 26.43
N VAL A 83 -6.22 10.64 25.45
CA VAL A 83 -7.58 10.52 24.89
C VAL A 83 -8.57 10.03 25.96
N VAL A 84 -8.24 8.99 26.72
CA VAL A 84 -9.12 8.50 27.79
C VAL A 84 -9.31 9.54 28.89
N ALA A 85 -8.26 10.27 29.25
CA ALA A 85 -8.34 11.36 30.20
C ALA A 85 -9.30 12.47 29.72
N GLU A 86 -9.23 12.84 28.43
CA GLU A 86 -10.15 13.81 27.84
C GLU A 86 -11.60 13.32 27.80
N LEU A 87 -11.83 12.04 27.46
CA LEU A 87 -13.16 11.43 27.47
C LEU A 87 -13.80 11.48 28.86
N ASN A 88 -13.01 11.25 29.92
CA ASN A 88 -13.48 11.36 31.30
C ASN A 88 -13.76 12.81 31.71
N ARG A 89 -12.92 13.77 31.28
CA ARG A 89 -13.17 15.20 31.51
C ARG A 89 -14.50 15.64 30.89
N GLN A 90 -14.77 15.24 29.64
CA GLN A 90 -16.03 15.58 28.97
C GLN A 90 -17.26 14.90 29.60
N ALA A 91 -17.09 13.68 30.09
CA ALA A 91 -18.16 12.97 30.78
C ALA A 91 -18.49 13.57 32.16
N GLY A 92 -17.62 14.45 32.70
CA GLY A 92 -17.76 15.03 34.04
C GLY A 92 -17.63 14.01 35.18
N ARG A 93 -17.22 12.78 34.87
CA ARG A 93 -17.01 11.66 35.80
C ARG A 93 -16.11 10.61 35.15
N GLU A 94 -15.42 9.82 35.96
CA GLU A 94 -14.63 8.69 35.46
C GLU A 94 -15.55 7.58 34.93
N ARG A 95 -15.66 7.50 33.60
CA ARG A 95 -16.53 6.56 32.88
C ARG A 95 -15.76 5.60 31.98
N TYR A 96 -14.57 6.00 31.54
CA TYR A 96 -13.75 5.27 30.58
C TYR A 96 -12.39 4.92 31.17
N ARG A 97 -11.88 3.73 30.86
CA ARG A 97 -10.53 3.30 31.26
C ARG A 97 -9.84 2.55 30.13
N LEU A 98 -8.52 2.68 30.04
CA LEU A 98 -7.72 1.81 29.18
C LEU A 98 -7.64 0.41 29.77
N VAL A 99 -7.92 -0.60 28.95
CA VAL A 99 -7.90 -2.01 29.36
C VAL A 99 -6.54 -2.66 29.08
N ARG A 100 -5.83 -2.24 28.01
CA ARG A 100 -4.50 -2.72 27.62
C ARG A 100 -3.65 -1.60 26.99
N PRO A 101 -3.05 -0.71 27.79
CA PRO A 101 -2.23 0.39 27.29
C PRO A 101 -1.06 -0.05 26.41
N GLU A 102 -0.46 -1.19 26.72
CA GLU A 102 0.67 -1.79 26.00
C GLU A 102 0.32 -2.29 24.60
N ALA A 103 -0.97 -2.48 24.32
CA ALA A 103 -1.45 -2.88 23.00
C ALA A 103 -1.77 -1.68 22.09
N ALA A 104 -1.65 -0.45 22.59
CA ALA A 104 -1.86 0.75 21.80
C ALA A 104 -0.76 0.89 20.74
N ALA A 105 -1.17 1.05 19.48
CA ALA A 105 -0.26 1.18 18.34
C ALA A 105 -0.83 2.17 17.32
N TYR A 106 0.05 2.92 16.67
CA TYR A 106 -0.33 3.70 15.50
C TYR A 106 -0.74 2.77 14.36
N ARG A 107 -1.83 3.10 13.66
CA ARG A 107 -2.30 2.30 12.54
C ARG A 107 -1.57 2.72 11.27
N GLY A 108 -0.50 1.98 10.95
CA GLY A 108 0.35 2.23 9.79
C GLY A 108 1.66 2.91 10.19
N ASP A 109 2.61 2.87 9.26
CA ASP A 109 4.01 3.19 9.57
C ASP A 109 4.38 4.62 9.21
N PHE A 110 3.54 5.30 8.42
CA PHE A 110 3.82 6.64 7.92
C PHE A 110 2.71 7.63 8.25
N ALA A 111 3.08 8.78 8.81
CA ALA A 111 2.29 9.99 8.78
C ALA A 111 2.55 10.72 7.45
N SER A 112 1.52 11.30 6.83
CA SER A 112 1.70 12.10 5.61
C SER A 112 1.34 13.55 5.83
N ALA A 113 2.18 14.47 5.39
CA ALA A 113 1.96 15.90 5.38
C ALA A 113 2.01 16.46 3.94
N VAL A 114 1.54 17.69 3.76
CA VAL A 114 1.65 18.41 2.48
C VAL A 114 2.36 19.72 2.75
N LEU A 115 3.54 19.88 2.18
CA LEU A 115 4.26 21.14 2.16
C LEU A 115 3.85 21.88 0.88
N ARG A 116 3.31 23.10 0.99
CA ARG A 116 3.12 23.97 -0.18
C ARG A 116 4.20 25.04 -0.16
N ALA A 117 5.04 25.06 -1.19
CA ALA A 117 6.15 26.00 -1.35
C ALA A 117 6.30 26.34 -2.83
N ASP A 118 6.58 27.60 -3.15
CA ASP A 118 6.85 28.07 -4.53
C ASP A 118 5.77 27.70 -5.57
N GLY A 119 4.50 27.75 -5.16
CA GLY A 119 3.37 27.39 -6.03
C GLY A 119 3.24 25.89 -6.29
N GLN A 120 4.08 25.07 -5.67
CA GLN A 120 4.10 23.62 -5.77
C GLN A 120 3.65 22.98 -4.45
N ALA A 121 2.93 21.87 -4.54
CA ALA A 121 2.60 21.05 -3.37
C ALA A 121 3.55 19.85 -3.34
N TYR A 122 4.07 19.52 -2.18
CA TYR A 122 4.93 18.38 -1.91
C TYR A 122 4.25 17.49 -0.88
N GLN A 123 4.05 16.21 -1.20
CA GLN A 123 3.62 15.20 -0.24
C GLN A 123 4.84 14.69 0.52
N VAL A 124 4.82 14.84 1.84
CA VAL A 124 5.85 14.37 2.76
C VAL A 124 5.33 13.15 3.50
N PHE A 125 6.10 12.09 3.57
CA PHE A 125 5.83 10.91 4.38
C PHE A 125 6.88 10.83 5.48
N VAL A 126 6.44 10.63 6.71
CA VAL A 126 7.28 10.54 7.92
C VAL A 126 6.99 9.21 8.57
N ASP A 127 8.01 8.39 8.78
CA ASP A 127 7.89 7.17 9.57
C ASP A 127 7.61 7.53 11.03
N VAL A 128 6.52 7.02 11.58
CA VAL A 128 6.07 7.38 12.93
C VAL A 128 6.92 6.75 14.04
N ARG A 129 7.94 5.95 13.70
CA ARG A 129 8.81 5.26 14.67
C ARG A 129 10.11 6.02 14.93
N ASP A 130 10.73 6.54 13.87
CA ASP A 130 12.05 7.16 13.93
C ASP A 130 12.09 8.58 13.36
N GLY A 131 10.93 9.08 12.89
CA GLY A 131 10.77 10.42 12.36
C GLY A 131 11.41 10.63 10.99
N THR A 132 12.08 9.63 10.42
CA THR A 132 12.69 9.73 9.09
C THR A 132 11.63 9.75 8.00
N GLY A 133 11.98 10.13 6.78
CA GLY A 133 10.96 10.22 5.75
C GLY A 133 11.42 10.64 4.38
N PHE A 134 10.43 10.90 3.52
CA PHE A 134 10.65 11.38 2.16
C PHE A 134 9.58 12.36 1.74
N ALA A 135 9.99 13.43 1.06
CA ALA A 135 9.12 14.39 0.41
C ALA A 135 9.14 14.16 -1.10
N ARG A 136 8.01 14.31 -1.78
CA ARG A 136 7.88 14.29 -3.25
C ARG A 136 6.90 15.35 -3.70
N LEU A 137 6.97 15.80 -4.94
CA LEU A 137 5.94 16.68 -5.50
C LEU A 137 4.55 16.00 -5.43
N ARG A 138 3.48 16.78 -5.36
CA ARG A 138 2.08 16.35 -5.26
C ARG A 138 1.31 16.98 -6.41
N ILE A 139 0.86 16.15 -7.34
CA ILE A 139 -0.04 16.55 -8.42
C ILE A 139 -1.43 16.05 -8.03
N ASP A 140 -2.25 16.94 -7.48
CA ASP A 140 -3.64 16.62 -7.13
C ASP A 140 -4.57 16.89 -8.32
N PRO A 141 -5.34 15.90 -8.80
CA PRO A 141 -6.53 16.19 -9.58
C PRO A 141 -7.60 16.81 -8.66
N PRO A 142 -8.35 17.83 -9.10
CA PRO A 142 -9.35 18.50 -8.28
C PRO A 142 -10.49 17.53 -7.92
N LYS A 143 -10.88 17.51 -6.63
CA LYS A 143 -12.08 16.82 -6.14
C LYS A 143 -13.00 17.81 -5.45
N GLU A 144 -14.23 17.89 -5.94
CA GLU A 144 -15.31 18.63 -5.29
C GLU A 144 -15.80 17.91 -4.02
N PRO A 145 -16.08 18.64 -2.93
CA PRO A 145 -16.58 18.07 -1.69
C PRO A 145 -18.08 17.75 -1.74
N ALA A 146 -18.49 16.71 -1.02
CA ALA A 146 -19.87 16.22 -0.94
C ALA A 146 -20.77 17.07 -0.01
N PRO A 147 -22.08 17.15 -0.31
CA PRO A 147 -23.01 18.17 0.23
C PRO A 147 -23.58 17.93 1.64
N PHE A 148 -23.02 17.02 2.45
CA PHE A 148 -23.53 16.72 3.80
C PHE A 148 -22.45 16.80 4.90
N ALA A 149 -21.41 17.61 4.68
CA ALA A 149 -20.49 17.97 5.75
C ALA A 149 -21.23 18.77 6.84
N ALA A 150 -21.49 18.15 8.00
CA ALA A 150 -22.01 18.82 9.18
C ALA A 150 -20.93 19.70 9.84
N PRO A 151 -21.30 20.74 10.62
CA PRO A 151 -20.39 21.81 10.99
C PRO A 151 -19.35 21.39 12.03
N LYS A 152 -18.17 21.99 11.91
CA LYS A 152 -17.08 22.07 12.90
C LYS A 152 -17.61 22.21 14.33
N GLY A 153 -17.04 21.50 15.31
CA GLY A 153 -17.28 21.82 16.72
C GLY A 153 -17.01 20.77 17.80
N PHE A 154 -16.73 19.51 17.48
CA PHE A 154 -16.31 18.56 18.53
C PHE A 154 -14.82 18.78 18.83
N SER A 155 -14.50 19.67 19.77
CA SER A 155 -13.14 19.84 20.29
C SER A 155 -12.96 18.98 21.54
N GLY A 156 -12.47 17.76 21.36
CA GLY A 156 -11.90 17.00 22.47
C GLY A 156 -10.47 17.42 22.74
N GLY A 157 -10.29 18.24 23.78
CA GLY A 157 -8.98 18.71 24.23
C GLY A 157 -8.23 19.60 23.22
N PRO A 158 -6.96 19.93 23.50
CA PRO A 158 -6.15 20.74 22.60
C PRO A 158 -6.06 20.04 21.24
N SER A 159 -6.62 20.66 20.20
CA SER A 159 -6.70 20.03 18.89
C SER A 159 -5.30 19.72 18.38
N VAL A 160 -5.09 18.49 17.93
CA VAL A 160 -3.83 18.08 17.29
C VAL A 160 -3.50 19.03 16.13
N ALA A 161 -4.53 19.54 15.44
CA ALA A 161 -4.42 20.59 14.43
C ALA A 161 -3.90 21.93 15.00
N GLY A 162 -4.35 22.34 16.18
CA GLY A 162 -3.90 23.56 16.85
C GLY A 162 -2.45 23.47 17.29
N GLN A 163 -2.05 22.34 17.88
CA GLN A 163 -0.66 22.09 18.27
C GLN A 163 0.27 22.06 17.05
N LEU A 164 -0.17 21.41 15.97
CA LEU A 164 0.56 21.40 14.70
C LEU A 164 0.67 22.80 14.10
N LYS A 165 -0.41 23.60 14.10
CA LYS A 165 -0.40 24.97 13.60
C LYS A 165 0.58 25.84 14.40
N GLU A 166 0.50 25.80 15.72
CA GLU A 166 1.34 26.59 16.62
C GLU A 166 2.83 26.20 16.53
N GLY A 167 3.11 24.89 16.53
CA GLY A 167 4.46 24.36 16.39
C GLY A 167 5.09 24.70 15.04
N LEU A 168 4.33 24.61 13.96
CA LEU A 168 4.82 24.92 12.61
C LEU A 168 4.98 26.43 12.39
N SER A 169 4.06 27.27 12.85
CA SER A 169 4.18 28.74 12.72
C SER A 169 5.42 29.30 13.42
N THR A 170 5.90 28.61 14.46
CA THR A 170 7.11 29.00 15.19
C THR A 170 8.38 28.40 14.57
N THR A 171 8.29 27.17 14.06
CA THR A 171 9.44 26.42 13.56
C THR A 171 9.83 26.83 12.13
N LEU A 172 8.85 27.13 11.27
CA LEU A 172 9.11 27.47 9.85
C LEU A 172 9.95 28.76 9.68
N PRO A 173 9.69 29.88 10.39
CA PRO A 173 10.52 31.08 10.28
C PRO A 173 11.95 30.88 10.79
N ARG A 174 12.13 30.05 11.82
CA ARG A 174 13.45 29.72 12.37
C ARG A 174 14.26 28.83 11.43
N ALA A 175 13.58 28.08 10.55
CA ALA A 175 14.19 27.31 9.47
C ALA A 175 14.49 28.16 8.22
N GLY A 176 14.33 29.48 8.29
CA GLY A 176 14.62 30.40 7.17
C GLY A 176 13.52 30.49 6.12
N LEU A 177 12.36 29.89 6.35
CA LEU A 177 11.20 30.05 5.49
C LEU A 177 10.48 31.37 5.84
N PRO A 178 9.92 32.07 4.85
CA PRO A 178 9.17 33.29 5.12
C PRO A 178 7.97 32.97 6.04
N PRO A 179 7.70 33.81 7.05
CA PRO A 179 6.57 33.62 7.94
C PRO A 179 5.26 33.63 7.14
N GLY A 180 4.39 32.67 7.42
CA GLY A 180 3.15 32.47 6.69
C GLY A 180 2.12 31.70 7.49
N ASP A 181 0.88 31.71 7.01
CA ASP A 181 -0.25 31.10 7.71
C ASP A 181 -0.24 29.58 7.54
N VAL A 182 -0.03 28.85 8.63
CA VAL A 182 -0.03 27.39 8.61
C VAL A 182 -1.45 26.86 8.67
N THR A 183 -1.82 26.05 7.68
CA THR A 183 -3.12 25.36 7.64
C THR A 183 -2.92 23.85 7.67
N VAL A 184 -3.39 23.22 8.74
CA VAL A 184 -3.43 21.76 8.86
C VAL A 184 -4.63 21.24 8.07
N THR A 185 -4.43 20.28 7.17
CA THR A 185 -5.45 19.84 6.20
C THR A 185 -5.76 18.35 6.22
N LEU A 186 -4.99 17.54 6.96
CA LEU A 186 -5.32 16.14 7.23
C LEU A 186 -4.73 15.71 8.57
N ILE A 187 -5.52 15.00 9.39
CA ILE A 187 -5.05 14.25 10.56
C ILE A 187 -5.70 12.86 10.48
N PRO A 188 -4.93 11.75 10.64
CA PRO A 188 -5.49 10.41 10.61
C PRO A 188 -6.57 10.19 11.67
N ASP A 189 -7.57 9.36 11.35
CA ASP A 189 -8.63 9.01 12.29
C ASP A 189 -8.09 8.11 13.42
N VAL A 190 -8.49 8.42 14.64
CA VAL A 190 -8.24 7.61 15.83
C VAL A 190 -9.38 6.60 15.96
N MET A 191 -9.07 5.31 15.83
CA MET A 191 -10.06 4.23 15.95
C MET A 191 -9.93 3.55 17.32
N PHE A 192 -11.04 3.34 18.02
CA PHE A 192 -11.05 2.68 19.33
C PHE A 192 -12.40 2.02 19.60
N ASP A 193 -12.43 1.08 20.55
CA ASP A 193 -13.66 0.41 20.95
C ASP A 193 -14.21 1.08 22.22
N VAL A 194 -15.52 1.34 22.25
CA VAL A 194 -16.24 2.00 23.35
C VAL A 194 -17.47 1.19 23.70
N SER A 195 -17.72 0.92 24.98
CA SER A 195 -18.99 0.35 25.44
C SER A 195 -19.98 1.45 25.85
N ASP A 196 -21.26 1.26 25.51
CA ASP A 196 -22.34 2.16 25.94
C ASP A 196 -22.91 1.79 27.33
N ALA A 197 -23.94 2.51 27.78
CA ALA A 197 -24.58 2.26 29.09
C ALA A 197 -25.32 0.92 29.18
N ASP A 198 -25.62 0.31 28.03
CA ASP A 198 -26.32 -0.96 27.89
C ASP A 198 -25.32 -2.11 27.59
N ASP A 199 -24.03 -1.87 27.82
CA ASP A 199 -22.90 -2.79 27.59
C ASP A 199 -22.71 -3.21 26.11
N ARG A 200 -23.25 -2.45 25.15
CA ARG A 200 -23.00 -2.70 23.72
C ARG A 200 -21.68 -2.09 23.30
N THR A 201 -20.88 -2.85 22.54
CA THR A 201 -19.57 -2.39 22.05
C THR A 201 -19.70 -1.71 20.69
N TRP A 202 -19.08 -0.54 20.55
CA TRP A 202 -19.03 0.29 19.37
C TRP A 202 -17.59 0.47 18.92
N ARG A 203 -17.33 0.40 17.61
CA ARG A 203 -16.05 0.80 17.04
C ARG A 203 -16.16 2.28 16.63
N ALA A 204 -15.56 3.14 17.43
CA ALA A 204 -15.51 4.59 17.24
C ALA A 204 -14.34 5.00 16.33
N ALA A 205 -14.55 6.06 15.56
CA ALA A 205 -13.60 6.69 14.65
C ALA A 205 -13.63 8.20 14.90
N TYR A 206 -12.54 8.77 15.43
CA TYR A 206 -12.43 10.21 15.70
C TYR A 206 -11.46 10.86 14.72
N ASN A 207 -11.94 11.81 13.93
CA ASN A 207 -11.11 12.66 13.08
C ASN A 207 -10.65 13.91 13.87
N PRO A 208 -9.36 14.03 14.22
CA PRO A 208 -8.88 15.11 15.08
C PRO A 208 -8.74 16.45 14.35
N LEU A 209 -8.83 16.44 13.01
CA LEU A 209 -8.76 17.65 12.20
C LEU A 209 -10.10 18.36 12.13
N HIS A 210 -11.16 17.60 11.89
CA HIS A 210 -12.50 18.13 11.71
C HIS A 210 -13.29 18.12 13.01
N GLY A 211 -12.80 17.42 14.03
CA GLY A 211 -13.57 17.19 15.24
C GLY A 211 -14.83 16.41 14.89
N THR A 212 -14.69 15.30 14.16
CA THR A 212 -15.84 14.44 13.83
C THR A 212 -15.64 13.09 14.49
N LEU A 213 -16.65 12.64 15.23
CA LEU A 213 -16.68 11.34 15.88
C LEU A 213 -17.78 10.51 15.22
N GLY A 214 -17.38 9.45 14.52
CA GLY A 214 -18.28 8.43 13.98
C GLY A 214 -18.18 7.13 14.79
N GLY A 215 -19.18 6.27 14.67
CA GLY A 215 -19.14 4.96 15.31
C GLY A 215 -20.07 3.98 14.61
N VAL A 216 -19.66 2.71 14.54
CA VAL A 216 -20.50 1.61 14.09
C VAL A 216 -20.60 0.57 15.21
N PRO A 217 -21.74 -0.12 15.38
CA PRO A 217 -21.83 -1.24 16.31
C PRO A 217 -20.72 -2.24 15.97
N ALA A 218 -19.98 -2.74 16.96
CA ALA A 218 -18.90 -3.70 16.71
C ALA A 218 -19.43 -4.98 16.03
N GLU A 219 -20.72 -5.28 16.21
CA GLU A 219 -21.43 -6.39 15.58
C GLU A 219 -21.81 -6.13 14.10
N SER A 220 -21.80 -4.88 13.62
CA SER A 220 -22.14 -4.54 12.23
C SER A 220 -20.97 -4.65 11.26
N VAL A 221 -19.86 -5.26 11.67
CA VAL A 221 -18.80 -5.66 10.74
C VAL A 221 -19.38 -6.78 9.88
N GLU A 222 -19.91 -6.42 8.71
CA GLU A 222 -20.37 -7.41 7.73
C GLU A 222 -19.34 -8.52 7.61
N PRO A 223 -19.77 -9.80 7.68
CA PRO A 223 -18.85 -10.92 7.71
C PRO A 223 -17.89 -10.84 6.51
N LEU A 224 -16.60 -11.10 6.78
CA LEU A 224 -15.56 -11.16 5.76
C LEU A 224 -15.87 -12.31 4.79
N THR A 225 -16.63 -12.00 3.74
CA THR A 225 -16.87 -12.96 2.66
C THR A 225 -15.55 -13.32 1.99
N SER A 226 -15.40 -14.57 1.53
CA SER A 226 -14.15 -15.05 0.90
C SER A 226 -13.72 -14.16 -0.26
N ARG A 227 -14.67 -13.67 -1.07
CA ARG A 227 -14.40 -12.71 -2.14
C ARG A 227 -13.75 -11.44 -1.60
N ARG A 228 -14.36 -10.78 -0.61
CA ARG A 228 -13.82 -9.54 -0.04
C ARG A 228 -12.48 -9.77 0.65
N PHE A 229 -12.33 -10.89 1.34
CA PHE A 229 -11.06 -11.27 1.95
C PHE A 229 -9.97 -11.44 0.89
N LEU A 230 -10.19 -12.25 -0.15
CA LEU A 230 -9.21 -12.49 -1.21
C LEU A 230 -8.89 -11.22 -2.01
N THR A 231 -9.90 -10.39 -2.31
CA THR A 231 -9.66 -9.10 -2.97
C THR A 231 -8.85 -8.16 -2.08
N ARG A 232 -9.18 -8.04 -0.78
CA ARG A 232 -8.41 -7.22 0.16
C ARG A 232 -6.99 -7.75 0.32
N LEU A 233 -6.82 -9.06 0.45
CA LEU A 233 -5.52 -9.72 0.53
C LEU A 233 -4.68 -9.41 -0.72
N HIS A 234 -5.27 -9.55 -1.91
CA HIS A 234 -4.60 -9.30 -3.19
C HIS A 234 -4.13 -7.86 -3.37
N VAL A 235 -4.91 -6.86 -2.90
CA VAL A 235 -4.54 -5.43 -3.01
C VAL A 235 -3.75 -4.91 -1.80
N THR A 236 -3.57 -5.73 -0.76
CA THR A 236 -2.74 -5.37 0.39
C THR A 236 -1.28 -5.35 -0.03
N ARG A 237 -0.63 -4.20 0.17
CA ARG A 237 0.73 -3.91 -0.30
C ARG A 237 1.52 -3.12 0.75
N GLY A 238 2.83 -3.10 0.57
CA GLY A 238 3.76 -2.35 1.42
C GLY A 238 4.15 -3.13 2.66
N TYR A 239 5.44 -3.08 2.97
CA TYR A 239 6.00 -3.59 4.21
C TYR A 239 5.45 -2.82 5.40
N SER A 240 5.11 -3.54 6.46
CA SER A 240 4.87 -2.96 7.77
C SER A 240 6.20 -2.71 8.49
N SER A 241 6.14 -1.86 9.51
CA SER A 241 7.28 -1.54 10.36
C SER A 241 7.81 -2.70 11.21
N SER A 242 6.93 -3.59 11.61
CA SER A 242 7.20 -4.71 12.50
C SER A 242 7.04 -6.02 11.74
N PRO A 243 7.73 -7.11 12.14
CA PRO A 243 7.62 -8.41 11.49
C PRO A 243 6.29 -9.10 11.84
N ASP A 244 5.19 -8.46 11.44
CA ASP A 244 3.83 -8.95 11.60
C ASP A 244 3.37 -9.72 10.34
N ARG A 245 2.12 -10.20 10.34
CA ARG A 245 1.57 -10.95 9.20
C ARG A 245 1.57 -10.15 7.90
N ARG A 246 1.49 -8.83 7.96
CA ARG A 246 1.53 -7.96 6.79
C ARG A 246 2.94 -7.89 6.21
N TRP A 247 3.97 -7.84 7.06
CA TRP A 247 5.37 -7.91 6.64
C TRP A 247 5.66 -9.19 5.86
N PHE A 248 5.27 -10.35 6.42
CA PHE A 248 5.46 -11.64 5.75
C PHE A 248 4.66 -11.76 4.45
N TRP A 249 3.48 -11.15 4.39
CA TRP A 249 2.70 -11.05 3.15
C TRP A 249 3.45 -10.23 2.09
N ALA A 250 3.97 -9.05 2.44
CA ALA A 250 4.77 -8.23 1.54
C ALA A 250 6.03 -8.98 1.05
N LEU A 251 6.73 -9.69 1.94
CA LEU A 251 7.86 -10.55 1.56
C LEU A 251 7.44 -11.66 0.57
N SER A 252 6.28 -12.28 0.79
CA SER A 252 5.78 -13.33 -0.10
C SER A 252 5.50 -12.79 -1.51
N VAL A 253 4.95 -11.57 -1.61
CA VAL A 253 4.73 -10.90 -2.90
C VAL A 253 6.05 -10.67 -3.64
N ASP A 254 7.11 -10.24 -2.94
CA ASP A 254 8.43 -10.04 -3.55
C ASP A 254 9.05 -11.36 -4.03
N VAL A 255 9.00 -12.41 -3.20
CA VAL A 255 9.49 -13.75 -3.56
C VAL A 255 8.77 -14.29 -4.80
N VAL A 256 7.44 -14.16 -4.85
CA VAL A 256 6.65 -14.57 -6.01
C VAL A 256 7.03 -13.76 -7.25
N SER A 257 7.24 -12.45 -7.11
CA SER A 257 7.63 -11.58 -8.23
C SER A 257 9.01 -11.96 -8.79
N VAL A 258 9.99 -12.20 -7.91
CA VAL A 258 11.33 -12.68 -8.31
C VAL A 258 11.25 -14.06 -8.96
N ALA A 259 10.45 -14.97 -8.43
CA ALA A 259 10.24 -16.29 -9.02
C ALA A 259 9.61 -16.21 -10.41
N MET A 260 8.63 -15.31 -10.63
CA MET A 260 8.04 -15.06 -11.95
C MET A 260 9.07 -14.56 -12.95
N LEU A 261 9.93 -13.61 -12.57
CA LEU A 261 11.02 -13.13 -13.44
C LEU A 261 12.01 -14.25 -13.77
N PHE A 262 12.39 -15.05 -12.78
CA PHE A 262 13.24 -16.22 -13.00
C PHE A 262 12.61 -17.23 -13.97
N TRP A 263 11.32 -17.53 -13.83
CA TRP A 263 10.60 -18.42 -14.75
C TRP A 263 10.53 -17.89 -16.17
N VAL A 264 10.34 -16.58 -16.34
CA VAL A 264 10.40 -15.95 -17.67
C VAL A 264 11.79 -16.13 -18.29
N LEU A 265 12.85 -15.77 -17.56
CA LEU A 265 14.22 -15.84 -18.08
C LEU A 265 14.65 -17.28 -18.38
N SER A 266 14.41 -18.20 -17.45
CA SER A 266 14.71 -19.62 -17.65
C SER A 266 13.87 -20.24 -18.77
N GLY A 267 12.60 -19.85 -18.90
CA GLY A 267 11.72 -20.26 -20.00
C GLY A 267 12.23 -19.82 -21.36
N LEU A 268 12.71 -18.57 -21.48
CA LEU A 268 13.36 -18.05 -22.71
C LEU A 268 14.61 -18.85 -23.07
N VAL A 269 15.49 -19.11 -22.10
CA VAL A 269 16.71 -19.89 -22.31
C VAL A 269 16.38 -21.32 -22.76
N MET A 270 15.46 -21.99 -22.06
CA MET A 270 15.05 -23.36 -22.41
C MET A 270 14.42 -23.42 -23.80
N TRP A 271 13.51 -22.50 -24.13
CA TRP A 271 12.91 -22.45 -25.46
C TRP A 271 13.98 -22.24 -26.54
N TRP A 272 14.91 -21.30 -26.33
CA TRP A 272 15.97 -21.01 -27.28
C TRP A 272 16.87 -22.22 -27.56
N GLN A 273 17.07 -23.11 -26.59
CA GLN A 273 17.84 -24.34 -26.82
C GLN A 273 17.15 -25.32 -27.77
N ILE A 274 15.82 -25.27 -27.91
CA ILE A 274 15.04 -26.20 -28.74
C ILE A 274 14.97 -25.67 -30.18
N ARG A 275 15.97 -26.04 -31.00
CA ARG A 275 16.11 -25.58 -32.41
C ARG A 275 14.83 -25.71 -33.25
N ALA A 276 14.08 -26.81 -33.08
CA ALA A 276 12.89 -27.12 -33.88
C ALA A 276 11.71 -26.13 -33.71
N VAL A 277 11.66 -25.39 -32.58
CA VAL A 277 10.54 -24.50 -32.24
C VAL A 277 10.96 -23.03 -32.13
N ARG A 278 12.18 -22.69 -32.54
CA ARG A 278 12.68 -21.30 -32.49
C ARG A 278 11.84 -20.36 -33.35
N VAL A 279 11.58 -20.71 -34.61
CA VAL A 279 10.86 -19.80 -35.50
C VAL A 279 9.40 -19.62 -35.06
N SER A 280 8.71 -20.72 -34.76
CA SER A 280 7.31 -20.65 -34.30
C SER A 280 7.18 -19.98 -32.93
N GLY A 281 8.11 -20.24 -32.01
CA GLY A 281 8.13 -19.56 -30.72
C GLY A 281 8.43 -18.07 -30.84
N LEU A 282 9.29 -17.67 -31.78
CA LEU A 282 9.60 -16.25 -32.02
C LEU A 282 8.38 -15.53 -32.57
N ALA A 283 7.65 -16.15 -33.50
CA ALA A 283 6.40 -15.60 -34.01
C ALA A 283 5.36 -15.40 -32.88
N VAL A 284 5.22 -16.37 -31.97
CA VAL A 284 4.32 -16.25 -30.81
C VAL A 284 4.77 -15.16 -29.84
N LEU A 285 6.07 -15.06 -29.57
CA LEU A 285 6.62 -14.03 -28.70
C LEU A 285 6.41 -12.62 -29.27
N LEU A 286 6.67 -12.44 -30.57
CA LEU A 286 6.43 -11.17 -31.27
C LEU A 286 4.95 -10.79 -31.27
N LEU A 287 4.06 -11.75 -31.58
CA LEU A 287 2.62 -11.53 -31.52
C LEU A 287 2.18 -11.08 -30.12
N SER A 288 2.68 -11.73 -29.07
CA SER A 288 2.35 -11.36 -27.69
C SER A 288 2.91 -9.98 -27.32
N ALA A 289 4.15 -9.67 -27.72
CA ALA A 289 4.74 -8.36 -27.47
C ALA A 289 3.95 -7.25 -28.18
N MET A 290 3.54 -7.46 -29.43
CA MET A 290 2.67 -6.52 -30.16
C MET A 290 1.33 -6.33 -29.46
N ALA A 291 0.71 -7.41 -28.97
CA ALA A 291 -0.55 -7.33 -28.23
C ALA A 291 -0.40 -6.58 -26.90
N ALA A 292 0.67 -6.85 -26.15
CA ALA A 292 0.97 -6.18 -24.89
C ALA A 292 1.26 -4.68 -25.09
N ILE A 293 2.06 -4.32 -26.10
CA ILE A 293 2.33 -2.93 -26.46
C ILE A 293 1.06 -2.23 -26.93
N GLY A 294 0.29 -2.85 -27.83
CA GLY A 294 -0.95 -2.28 -28.35
C GLY A 294 -1.97 -2.00 -27.24
N LEU A 295 -2.17 -2.97 -26.34
CA LEU A 295 -3.04 -2.77 -25.17
C LEU A 295 -2.47 -1.72 -24.21
N GLY A 296 -1.16 -1.74 -23.95
CA GLY A 296 -0.50 -0.77 -23.09
C GLY A 296 -0.64 0.66 -23.60
N VAL A 297 -0.46 0.89 -24.91
CA VAL A 297 -0.69 2.19 -25.56
C VAL A 297 -2.16 2.60 -25.48
N GLY A 298 -3.10 1.66 -25.74
CA GLY A 298 -4.53 1.94 -25.63
C GLY A 298 -4.95 2.33 -24.21
N MET A 299 -4.44 1.62 -23.20
CA MET A 299 -4.68 1.94 -21.79
C MET A 299 -4.01 3.26 -21.39
N HIS A 300 -2.79 3.52 -21.85
CA HIS A 300 -2.11 4.80 -21.61
C HIS A 300 -2.92 5.97 -22.18
N ALA A 301 -3.46 5.84 -23.40
CA ALA A 301 -4.30 6.86 -24.00
C ALA A 301 -5.61 7.10 -23.23
N GLN A 302 -6.15 6.08 -22.55
CA GLN A 302 -7.32 6.22 -21.67
C GLN A 302 -7.00 6.96 -20.36
N PHE A 303 -5.76 6.87 -19.88
CA PHE A 303 -5.31 7.52 -18.64
C PHE A 303 -4.64 8.88 -18.87
N ALA A 304 -4.24 9.17 -20.11
CA ALA A 304 -3.75 10.49 -20.49
C ALA A 304 -4.93 11.49 -20.46
N PRO A 305 -4.75 12.67 -19.83
CA PRO A 305 -5.79 13.69 -19.71
C PRO A 305 -6.21 14.29 -21.06
#